data_AF-A0A5N5ML07-F1
#
_entry.id   AF-A0A5N5ML07-F1
#
_cell.length_a   1.000
_cell.length_b   1.000
_cell.length_c   1.000
_cell.angle_alpha   90.00
_cell.angle_beta   90.00
_cell.angle_gamma   90.00
#
_symmetry.space_group_name_H-M   'P 1'
#
loop_
_entity.id
_entity.type
_entity.pdbx_description
1 polymer ?
#
loop_
_entity_poly.entity_id
_entity_poly.type
_entity_poly.pdbx_seq_one_letter_code
_entity_poly.pdbx_strand_id
1 'polypeptide(L)'
;MPITVQDQPCCCCYCQMARLCSTRATSGLIRPMELPELQGVRIQTLYLDTTYCSPEYAFPTQQEVITFAANTAFELVTLNPRTLIVCGTYSVGKEKVFLAISQVLDSKVYMSKDRYKTMCCLESEHIYQCITTDMKAARIHVLPMMQINFKNLKTYLNKFSGTYDQLVAFKPTGWTFSQEVGVAHIQPQVKDNISIYGIPYSEHSSYLELKRFVQWLRPLKIIPTVNVGSWSSRKAMTNCFSEWQAEVKALNVGPRSDHKKGSCTR
;
A
#
# COMPACT_ATOMS: atom_id res chain seq x y z
N MET A 1 -7.88 -6.75 -6.42
CA MET A 1 -9.26 -6.32 -6.75
C MET A 1 -9.30 -6.00 -8.23
N PRO A 2 -10.38 -6.33 -8.95
CA PRO A 2 -10.36 -6.31 -10.41
C PRO A 2 -10.55 -4.89 -10.95
N ILE A 3 -9.77 -4.55 -11.98
CA ILE A 3 -10.08 -3.46 -12.89
C ILE A 3 -11.19 -3.96 -13.81
N THR A 4 -12.32 -3.25 -13.86
CA THR A 4 -13.42 -3.61 -14.75
C THR A 4 -13.40 -2.74 -16.00
N VAL A 5 -13.32 -3.37 -17.17
CA VAL A 5 -13.54 -2.74 -18.48
C VAL A 5 -14.98 -3.05 -18.90
N GLN A 6 -15.78 -2.03 -19.19
CA GLN A 6 -17.08 -2.20 -19.83
C GLN A 6 -16.96 -1.99 -21.34
N ASP A 7 -17.35 -3.00 -22.12
CA ASP A 7 -17.49 -2.90 -23.57
C ASP A 7 -18.83 -2.23 -23.92
N GLN A 8 -18.77 -0.93 -24.08
CA GLN A 8 -19.77 -0.06 -24.70
C GLN A 8 -19.05 0.66 -25.86
N PRO A 9 -19.72 1.39 -26.77
CA PRO A 9 -19.04 2.19 -27.80
C PRO A 9 -17.97 3.16 -27.24
N CYS A 10 -17.97 3.39 -25.93
CA CYS A 10 -16.88 3.96 -25.14
C CYS A 10 -16.42 2.95 -24.07
N CYS A 11 -15.17 2.47 -24.13
CA CYS A 11 -14.51 1.72 -23.06
C CYS A 11 -14.24 2.63 -21.85
N CYS A 12 -14.84 2.28 -20.72
CA CYS A 12 -14.61 2.92 -19.42
C CYS A 12 -13.80 2.00 -18.50
N CYS A 13 -12.84 2.56 -17.77
CA CYS A 13 -12.05 1.87 -16.76
C CYS A 13 -12.35 2.44 -15.37
N TYR A 14 -12.71 1.57 -14.43
CA TYR A 14 -12.95 1.94 -13.04
C TYR A 14 -11.81 1.47 -12.15
N CYS A 15 -11.06 2.40 -11.57
CA CYS A 15 -10.02 2.13 -10.60
C CYS A 15 -10.51 2.56 -9.21
N GLN A 16 -11.25 1.69 -8.53
CA GLN A 16 -11.68 1.92 -7.14
C GLN A 16 -10.69 1.24 -6.18
N MET A 17 -10.11 2.00 -5.25
CA MET A 17 -9.37 1.49 -4.08
C MET A 17 -8.16 0.58 -4.40
N ALA A 18 -7.48 0.78 -5.53
CA ALA A 18 -6.34 -0.04 -5.94
C ALA A 18 -5.03 0.75 -5.89
N ARG A 19 -4.02 0.18 -5.21
CA ARG A 19 -2.63 0.61 -5.36
C ARG A 19 -2.03 0.03 -6.64
N LEU A 20 -1.71 0.91 -7.57
CA LEU A 20 -1.15 0.63 -8.89
C LEU A 20 0.38 0.61 -8.79
N CYS A 21 0.91 -0.38 -8.07
CA CYS A 21 2.34 -0.52 -7.89
C CYS A 21 2.96 -1.29 -9.06
N SER A 22 4.07 -0.79 -9.60
CA SER A 22 4.93 -1.58 -10.50
C SER A 22 5.74 -2.57 -9.66
N THR A 23 5.77 -3.84 -10.05
CA THR A 23 6.72 -4.80 -9.47
C THR A 23 8.16 -4.39 -9.83
N ARG A 24 9.07 -4.35 -8.85
CA ARG A 24 10.52 -4.24 -9.14
C ARG A 24 10.96 -5.55 -9.79
N ALA A 25 11.68 -5.49 -10.92
CA ALA A 25 12.41 -6.65 -11.40
C ALA A 25 13.60 -6.94 -10.46
N THR A 26 14.04 -8.19 -10.41
CA THR A 26 15.27 -8.63 -9.72
C THR A 26 16.53 -7.89 -10.19
N SER A 27 16.49 -7.19 -11.32
CA SER A 27 17.59 -6.44 -11.93
C SER A 27 17.64 -4.93 -11.59
N GLY A 28 16.84 -4.45 -10.64
CA GLY A 28 16.84 -3.02 -10.26
C GLY A 28 16.14 -2.09 -11.26
N LEU A 29 15.68 -2.61 -12.40
CA LEU A 29 14.82 -1.91 -13.35
C LEU A 29 13.34 -2.03 -12.91
N ILE A 30 12.61 -0.93 -12.99
CA ILE A 30 11.16 -0.89 -12.78
C ILE A 30 10.51 -1.61 -13.97
N ARG A 31 9.77 -2.70 -13.76
CA ARG A 31 9.03 -3.35 -14.85
C ARG A 31 7.97 -2.40 -15.41
N PRO A 32 7.62 -2.49 -16.71
CA PRO A 32 6.43 -1.83 -17.21
C PRO A 32 5.20 -2.26 -16.40
N MET A 33 4.23 -1.37 -16.22
CA MET A 33 2.94 -1.77 -15.66
C MET A 33 2.27 -2.72 -16.65
N GLU A 34 2.14 -3.98 -16.27
CA GLU A 34 1.51 -5.03 -17.07
C GLU A 34 0.16 -5.36 -16.46
N LEU A 35 -0.89 -4.82 -17.06
CA LEU A 35 -2.28 -5.23 -16.86
C LEU A 35 -2.72 -5.87 -18.19
N PRO A 36 -2.58 -7.20 -18.34
CA PRO A 36 -2.83 -7.89 -19.61
C PRO A 36 -4.20 -7.59 -20.19
N GLU A 37 -5.22 -7.42 -19.33
CA GLU A 37 -6.61 -7.13 -19.71
C GLU A 37 -6.79 -5.72 -20.30
N LEU A 38 -5.86 -4.80 -20.00
CA LEU A 38 -5.86 -3.44 -20.53
C LEU A 38 -4.88 -3.26 -21.70
N GLN A 39 -4.08 -4.28 -22.02
CA GLN A 39 -3.09 -4.19 -23.07
C GLN A 39 -3.77 -4.13 -24.44
N GLY A 40 -3.48 -3.08 -25.22
CA GLY A 40 -4.09 -2.86 -26.53
C GLY A 40 -5.51 -2.29 -26.48
N VAL A 41 -6.11 -2.10 -25.29
CA VAL A 41 -7.43 -1.49 -25.13
C VAL A 41 -7.29 0.03 -25.04
N ARG A 42 -8.03 0.75 -25.90
CA ARG A 42 -8.09 2.21 -25.83
C ARG A 42 -9.17 2.63 -24.84
N ILE A 43 -8.77 3.08 -23.65
CA ILE A 43 -9.69 3.60 -22.64
C ILE A 43 -10.08 5.05 -22.94
N GLN A 44 -11.38 5.34 -23.08
CA GLN A 44 -11.86 6.71 -23.29
C GLN A 44 -12.00 7.44 -21.95
N THR A 45 -12.66 6.82 -20.97
CA THR A 45 -12.91 7.44 -19.66
C THR A 45 -12.31 6.61 -18.54
N LEU A 46 -11.48 7.24 -17.70
CA LEU A 46 -10.91 6.65 -16.50
C LEU A 46 -11.58 7.26 -15.26
N TYR A 47 -12.25 6.45 -14.47
CA TYR A 47 -12.68 6.80 -13.12
C TYR A 47 -11.55 6.45 -12.15
N LEU A 48 -10.92 7.46 -11.57
CA LEU A 48 -9.67 7.32 -10.83
C LEU A 48 -9.87 7.55 -9.34
N ASP A 49 -9.41 6.60 -8.51
CA ASP A 49 -9.19 6.82 -7.09
C ASP A 49 -8.10 7.88 -6.88
N THR A 50 -8.53 9.05 -6.43
CA THR A 50 -7.70 10.25 -6.23
C THR A 50 -7.40 10.52 -4.75
N THR A 51 -7.43 9.49 -3.91
CA THR A 51 -7.16 9.58 -2.46
C THR A 51 -5.87 10.35 -2.16
N TYR A 52 -4.78 10.05 -2.89
CA TYR A 52 -3.47 10.68 -2.72
C TYR A 52 -2.98 11.43 -3.97
N CYS A 53 -3.88 12.18 -4.62
CA CYS A 53 -3.55 12.98 -5.81
C CYS A 53 -2.89 14.33 -5.46
N SER A 54 -1.79 14.32 -4.70
CA SER A 54 -0.91 15.48 -4.45
C SER A 54 0.57 15.05 -4.36
N PRO A 55 1.54 15.81 -4.90
CA PRO A 55 2.97 15.46 -4.89
C PRO A 55 3.58 15.17 -3.50
N GLU A 56 2.98 15.70 -2.43
CA GLU A 56 3.40 15.42 -1.06
C GLU A 56 3.25 13.95 -0.65
N TYR A 57 2.34 13.21 -1.31
CA TYR A 57 2.05 11.81 -1.02
C TYR A 57 3.02 10.87 -1.73
N ALA A 58 4.20 10.72 -1.14
CA ALA A 58 5.11 9.63 -1.43
C ALA A 58 5.19 8.69 -0.22
N PHE A 59 5.14 7.39 -0.49
CA PHE A 59 5.32 6.36 0.52
C PHE A 59 6.10 5.19 -0.06
N PRO A 60 6.82 4.44 0.80
CA PRO A 60 7.59 3.27 0.39
C PRO A 60 6.72 2.19 -0.28
N THR A 61 7.39 1.25 -0.94
CA THR A 61 6.72 0.07 -1.48
C THR A 61 6.13 -0.78 -0.34
N GLN A 62 5.06 -1.52 -0.63
CA GLN A 62 4.49 -2.45 0.35
C GLN A 62 5.55 -3.44 0.85
N GLN A 63 6.43 -3.91 -0.04
CA GLN A 63 7.48 -4.87 0.29
C GLN A 63 8.50 -4.28 1.28
N GLU A 64 8.96 -3.05 1.07
CA GLU A 64 9.90 -2.39 2.00
C GLU A 64 9.30 -2.28 3.41
N VAL A 65 8.01 -1.94 3.51
CA VAL A 65 7.31 -1.83 4.79
C VAL A 65 7.10 -3.20 5.46
N ILE A 66 6.73 -4.22 4.67
CA ILE A 66 6.55 -5.59 5.15
C ILE A 66 7.88 -6.13 5.69
N THR A 67 8.97 -5.99 4.91
CA THR A 67 10.30 -6.44 5.31
C THR A 67 10.78 -5.73 6.57
N PHE A 68 10.56 -4.41 6.69
CA PHE A 68 10.86 -3.68 7.91
C PHE A 68 10.12 -4.23 9.13
N ALA A 69 8.80 -4.44 9.01
CA ALA A 69 7.98 -4.94 10.12
C ALA A 69 8.39 -6.36 10.55
N ALA A 70 8.65 -7.24 9.57
CA ALA A 70 9.10 -8.61 9.84
C ALA A 70 10.47 -8.64 10.52
N ASN A 71 11.45 -7.90 10.00
CA ASN A 71 12.80 -7.84 10.58
C ASN A 71 12.79 -7.24 11.99
N THR A 72 12.04 -6.15 12.19
CA THR A 72 11.91 -5.50 13.50
C THR A 72 11.26 -6.44 14.51
N ALA A 73 10.21 -7.17 14.13
CA ALA A 73 9.56 -8.14 15.00
C ALA A 73 10.51 -9.29 15.36
N PHE A 74 11.23 -9.82 14.38
CA PHE A 74 12.21 -10.89 14.58
C PHE A 74 13.33 -10.47 15.53
N GLU A 75 13.93 -9.29 15.31
CA GLU A 75 14.99 -8.75 16.16
C GLU A 75 14.52 -8.57 17.61
N LEU A 76 13.38 -7.91 17.82
CA LEU A 76 12.86 -7.63 19.17
C LEU A 76 12.47 -8.90 19.92
N VAL A 77 11.91 -9.90 19.23
CA VAL A 77 11.59 -11.21 19.84
C VAL A 77 12.86 -12.02 20.12
N THR A 78 13.90 -11.88 19.30
CA THR A 78 15.20 -12.53 19.55
C THR A 78 15.89 -11.92 20.78
N LEU A 79 15.82 -10.60 20.93
CA LEU A 79 16.36 -9.88 22.09
C LEU A 79 15.57 -10.17 23.36
N ASN A 80 14.24 -10.24 23.27
CA ASN A 80 13.37 -10.62 24.37
C ASN A 80 12.29 -11.64 23.91
N PRO A 81 12.50 -12.95 24.15
CA PRO A 81 11.54 -14.00 23.79
C PRO A 81 10.16 -13.89 24.46
N ARG A 82 10.04 -13.09 25.52
CA ARG A 82 8.79 -12.77 26.23
C ARG A 82 8.11 -11.51 25.65
N THR A 83 8.40 -11.18 24.39
CA THR A 83 7.73 -10.12 23.64
C THR A 83 6.47 -10.64 22.93
N LEU A 84 5.33 -9.99 23.19
CA LEU A 84 4.09 -10.17 22.44
C LEU A 84 4.05 -9.22 21.24
N ILE A 85 3.71 -9.73 20.05
CA ILE A 85 3.48 -8.91 18.87
C ILE A 85 1.99 -8.61 18.71
N VAL A 86 1.66 -7.34 18.46
CA VAL A 86 0.31 -6.90 18.15
C VAL A 86 0.26 -6.20 16.79
N CYS A 87 -0.73 -6.52 15.96
CA CYS A 87 -0.97 -5.82 14.69
C CYS A 87 -2.35 -5.17 14.68
N GLY A 88 -2.39 -3.87 14.41
CA GLY A 88 -3.62 -3.08 14.28
C GLY A 88 -4.25 -3.17 12.89
N THR A 89 -5.57 -3.31 12.83
CA THR A 89 -6.31 -3.36 11.56
C THR A 89 -7.79 -3.04 11.77
N TYR A 90 -8.48 -2.61 10.71
CA TYR A 90 -9.88 -2.21 10.76
C TYR A 90 -10.82 -3.36 10.41
N SER A 91 -10.68 -3.93 9.21
CA SER A 91 -11.59 -4.93 8.67
C SER A 91 -10.79 -5.93 7.83
N VAL A 92 -10.87 -5.83 6.50
CA VAL A 92 -10.03 -6.52 5.51
C VAL A 92 -8.96 -5.55 5.02
N GLY A 93 -7.82 -6.08 4.58
CA GLY A 93 -6.64 -5.35 4.17
C GLY A 93 -5.47 -5.50 5.15
N LYS A 94 -4.27 -5.33 4.58
CA LYS A 94 -2.97 -5.31 5.28
C LYS A 94 -2.56 -6.65 5.90
N GLU A 95 -3.18 -7.75 5.45
CA GLU A 95 -2.88 -9.11 5.91
C GLU A 95 -1.42 -9.48 5.73
N LYS A 96 -0.83 -9.02 4.62
CA LYS A 96 0.58 -9.26 4.29
C LYS A 96 1.54 -8.85 5.41
N VAL A 97 1.20 -7.84 6.22
CA VAL A 97 2.06 -7.40 7.33
C VAL A 97 2.12 -8.47 8.41
N PHE A 98 0.98 -8.91 8.95
CA PHE A 98 0.98 -9.88 10.04
C PHE A 98 1.29 -11.31 9.55
N LEU A 99 1.03 -11.63 8.28
CA LEU A 99 1.44 -12.90 7.68
C LEU A 99 2.97 -12.98 7.53
N ALA A 100 3.63 -11.91 7.08
CA ALA A 100 5.09 -11.91 6.99
C ALA A 100 5.75 -12.02 8.38
N ILE A 101 5.18 -11.35 9.39
CA ILE A 101 5.66 -11.48 10.77
C ILE A 101 5.44 -12.91 11.29
N SER A 102 4.30 -13.54 10.96
CA SER A 102 3.99 -14.93 11.30
C SER A 102 5.00 -15.91 10.72
N GLN A 103 5.39 -15.71 9.46
CA GLN A 103 6.39 -16.53 8.79
C GLN A 103 7.76 -16.44 9.47
N VAL A 104 8.26 -15.24 9.78
CA VAL A 104 9.61 -15.09 10.38
C VAL A 104 9.67 -15.52 11.85
N LEU A 105 8.54 -15.45 12.57
CA LEU A 105 8.48 -15.85 13.98
C LEU A 105 8.03 -17.31 14.20
N ASP A 106 7.74 -18.04 13.11
CA ASP A 106 7.15 -19.38 13.12
C ASP A 106 6.02 -19.53 14.15
N SER A 107 5.06 -18.59 14.08
CA SER A 107 3.95 -18.51 15.03
C SER A 107 2.66 -18.26 14.31
N LYS A 108 1.58 -18.87 14.80
CA LYS A 108 0.22 -18.52 14.35
C LYS A 108 -0.16 -17.09 14.74
N VAL A 109 -1.17 -16.59 14.06
CA VAL A 109 -1.77 -15.28 14.26
C VAL A 109 -3.14 -15.42 14.91
N TYR A 110 -3.24 -14.99 16.16
CA TYR A 110 -4.51 -14.93 16.87
C TYR A 110 -5.38 -13.78 16.37
N MET A 111 -6.67 -14.05 16.21
CA MET A 111 -7.71 -13.04 15.97
C MET A 111 -9.04 -13.42 16.60
N SER A 112 -9.95 -12.44 16.75
CA SER A 112 -11.31 -12.69 17.23
C SER A 112 -12.08 -13.62 16.27
N LYS A 113 -13.09 -14.32 16.78
CA LYS A 113 -13.92 -15.24 15.97
C LYS A 113 -14.55 -14.56 14.76
N ASP A 114 -15.03 -13.33 14.93
CA ASP A 114 -15.64 -12.57 13.82
C ASP A 114 -14.60 -12.27 12.73
N ARG A 115 -13.40 -11.88 13.13
CA ARG A 115 -12.30 -11.62 12.20
C ARG A 115 -11.80 -12.89 11.51
N TYR A 116 -11.74 -14.00 12.24
CA TYR A 116 -11.40 -15.31 11.67
C TYR A 116 -12.37 -15.69 10.54
N LYS A 117 -13.68 -15.50 10.76
CA LYS A 117 -14.70 -15.74 9.72
C LYS A 117 -14.47 -14.84 8.51
N THR A 118 -14.21 -13.54 8.72
CA THR A 118 -13.88 -12.62 7.62
C THR A 118 -12.66 -13.09 6.82
N MET A 119 -11.60 -13.56 7.49
CA MET A 119 -10.39 -14.04 6.83
C MET A 119 -10.61 -15.35 6.06
N CYS A 120 -11.49 -16.23 6.54
CA CYS A 120 -11.85 -17.45 5.82
C CYS A 120 -12.57 -17.16 4.49
N CYS A 121 -13.29 -16.04 4.39
CA CYS A 121 -13.93 -15.62 3.15
C CYS A 121 -12.95 -15.12 2.07
N LEU A 122 -11.64 -15.01 2.38
CA LEU A 122 -10.61 -14.62 1.41
C LEU A 122 -10.11 -15.79 0.54
N GLU A 123 -10.62 -17.01 0.78
CA GLU A 123 -10.33 -18.22 -0.01
C GLU A 123 -8.82 -18.50 -0.20
N SER A 124 -8.01 -18.10 0.78
CA SER A 124 -6.56 -18.28 0.77
C SER A 124 -6.15 -19.38 1.75
N GLU A 125 -5.66 -20.50 1.20
CA GLU A 125 -5.17 -21.62 1.99
C GLU A 125 -4.02 -21.21 2.93
N HIS A 126 -3.13 -20.34 2.44
CA HIS A 126 -2.03 -19.81 3.23
C HIS A 126 -2.52 -19.07 4.49
N ILE A 127 -3.54 -18.23 4.35
CA ILE A 127 -4.14 -17.53 5.48
C ILE A 127 -4.71 -18.54 6.48
N TYR A 128 -5.47 -19.54 6.01
CA TYR A 128 -6.10 -20.53 6.86
C TYR A 128 -5.10 -21.29 7.76
N GLN A 129 -3.93 -21.63 7.22
CA GLN A 129 -2.88 -22.33 7.97
C GLN A 129 -2.23 -21.44 9.04
N CYS A 130 -2.08 -20.14 8.77
CA CYS A 130 -1.39 -19.19 9.65
C CYS A 130 -2.26 -18.63 10.78
N ILE A 131 -3.59 -18.61 10.63
CA ILE A 131 -4.48 -17.94 11.60
C ILE A 131 -5.05 -18.91 12.65
N THR A 132 -5.41 -18.38 13.82
CA THR A 132 -6.05 -19.15 14.91
C THR A 132 -6.99 -18.28 15.73
N THR A 133 -7.96 -18.91 16.40
CA THR A 133 -8.80 -18.27 17.43
C THR A 133 -8.31 -18.58 18.85
N ASP A 134 -7.26 -19.39 19.01
CA ASP A 134 -6.63 -19.65 20.29
C ASP A 134 -5.52 -18.64 20.57
N MET A 135 -5.69 -17.85 21.63
CA MET A 135 -4.70 -16.84 22.07
C MET A 135 -3.41 -17.47 22.59
N LYS A 136 -3.47 -18.68 23.16
CA LYS A 136 -2.29 -19.32 23.76
C LYS A 136 -1.39 -19.97 22.71
N ALA A 137 -1.96 -20.36 21.58
CA ALA A 137 -1.25 -20.94 20.44
C ALA A 137 -0.56 -19.91 19.53
N ALA A 138 -0.59 -18.62 19.87
CA ALA A 138 -0.07 -17.54 19.05
C ALA A 138 0.75 -16.52 19.86
N ARG A 139 1.82 -16.02 19.23
CA ARG A 139 2.58 -14.85 19.70
C ARG A 139 2.14 -13.55 19.02
N ILE A 140 1.41 -13.65 17.92
CA ILE A 140 1.00 -12.51 17.10
C ILE A 140 -0.49 -12.32 17.25
N HIS A 141 -0.92 -11.20 17.81
CA HIS A 141 -2.32 -10.92 18.09
C HIS A 141 -2.82 -9.77 17.23
N VAL A 142 -3.91 -10.00 16.49
CA VAL A 142 -4.52 -8.97 15.66
C VAL A 142 -5.65 -8.29 16.41
N LEU A 143 -5.54 -6.97 16.60
CA LEU A 143 -6.50 -6.17 17.35
C LEU A 143 -7.13 -5.07 16.49
N PRO A 144 -8.36 -4.61 16.82
CA PRO A 144 -8.95 -3.44 16.20
C PRO A 144 -8.03 -2.23 16.31
N MET A 145 -7.91 -1.44 15.23
CA MET A 145 -7.00 -0.29 15.19
C MET A 145 -7.21 0.70 16.34
N MET A 146 -8.46 0.89 16.79
CA MET A 146 -8.80 1.76 17.93
C MET A 146 -8.19 1.30 19.27
N GLN A 147 -7.84 0.03 19.40
CA GLN A 147 -7.20 -0.53 20.59
C GLN A 147 -5.68 -0.33 20.61
N ILE A 148 -5.08 0.13 19.50
CA ILE A 148 -3.64 0.35 19.39
C ILE A 148 -3.26 1.70 19.99
N ASN A 149 -3.32 1.77 21.31
CA ASN A 149 -2.85 2.89 22.14
C ASN A 149 -2.32 2.35 23.48
N PHE A 150 -1.44 3.12 24.14
CA PHE A 150 -0.75 2.66 25.35
C PHE A 150 -1.69 2.19 26.47
N LYS A 151 -2.81 2.88 26.70
CA LYS A 151 -3.75 2.53 27.77
C LYS A 151 -4.36 1.14 27.52
N ASN A 152 -4.85 0.91 26.31
CA ASN A 152 -5.50 -0.35 25.95
C ASN A 152 -4.49 -1.50 25.82
N LEU A 153 -3.31 -1.23 25.25
CA LEU A 153 -2.25 -2.23 25.11
C LEU A 153 -1.67 -2.66 26.47
N LYS A 154 -1.57 -1.75 27.44
CA LYS A 154 -1.17 -2.08 28.81
C LYS A 154 -2.16 -3.03 29.47
N THR A 155 -3.46 -2.71 29.39
CA THR A 155 -4.52 -3.60 29.87
C THR A 155 -4.50 -4.95 29.14
N TYR A 156 -4.17 -4.96 27.85
CA TYR A 156 -4.09 -6.18 27.07
C TYR A 156 -2.89 -7.06 27.47
N LEU A 157 -1.71 -6.47 27.60
CA LEU A 157 -0.49 -7.17 28.03
C LEU A 157 -0.65 -7.80 29.42
N ASN A 158 -1.32 -7.10 30.35
CA ASN A 158 -1.57 -7.61 31.70
C ASN A 158 -2.34 -8.95 31.73
N LYS A 159 -3.12 -9.27 30.69
CA LYS A 159 -3.81 -10.57 30.57
C LYS A 159 -2.85 -11.74 30.36
N PHE A 160 -1.61 -11.45 29.96
CA PHE A 160 -0.58 -12.41 29.60
C PHE A 160 0.70 -12.25 30.42
N SER A 161 0.64 -11.60 31.58
CA SER A 161 1.82 -11.30 32.42
C SER A 161 2.67 -12.53 32.79
N GLY A 162 2.06 -13.72 32.85
CA GLY A 162 2.78 -14.98 33.06
C GLY A 162 3.69 -15.37 31.89
N THR A 163 3.36 -14.98 30.66
CA THR A 163 4.05 -15.40 29.43
C THR A 163 4.84 -14.28 28.78
N TYR A 164 4.31 -13.05 28.82
CA TYR A 164 4.90 -11.88 28.15
C TYR A 164 5.13 -10.74 29.14
N ASP A 165 6.29 -10.09 29.04
CA ASP A 165 6.65 -8.90 29.81
C ASP A 165 6.89 -7.66 28.94
N GLN A 166 6.84 -7.82 27.61
CA GLN A 166 7.00 -6.75 26.64
C GLN A 166 5.94 -6.85 25.54
N LEU A 167 5.52 -5.72 24.98
CA LEU A 167 4.59 -5.66 23.85
C LEU A 167 5.11 -4.73 22.76
N VAL A 168 5.15 -5.24 21.53
CA VAL A 168 5.46 -4.47 20.33
C VAL A 168 4.24 -4.45 19.43
N ALA A 169 3.72 -3.26 19.14
CA ALA A 169 2.57 -3.08 18.28
C ALA A 169 2.97 -2.44 16.94
N PHE A 170 2.49 -3.01 15.85
CA PHE A 170 2.54 -2.39 14.53
C PHE A 170 1.19 -1.75 14.20
N LYS A 171 1.22 -0.49 13.79
CA LYS A 171 0.08 0.31 13.37
C LYS A 171 0.23 0.66 11.88
N PRO A 172 -0.28 -0.19 10.97
CA PRO A 172 -0.31 0.09 9.53
C PRO A 172 -1.20 1.28 9.18
N THR A 173 -0.59 2.44 8.93
CA THR A 173 -1.28 3.69 8.54
C THR A 173 -1.05 4.00 7.06
N GLY A 174 -1.98 4.73 6.44
CA GLY A 174 -1.87 5.15 5.04
C GLY A 174 -0.80 6.24 4.88
N TRP A 175 -1.13 7.47 5.27
CA TRP A 175 -0.18 8.58 5.23
C TRP A 175 0.02 9.19 6.63
N THR A 176 1.20 8.94 7.18
CA THR A 176 1.77 9.63 8.36
C THR A 176 3.29 9.84 8.16
N PHE A 177 3.76 9.70 6.92
CA PHE A 177 5.17 9.63 6.57
C PHE A 177 5.67 11.01 6.16
N SER A 178 6.65 11.56 6.86
CA SER A 178 7.46 12.66 6.35
C SER A 178 8.47 12.09 5.36
N GLN A 179 8.47 12.59 4.12
CA GLN A 179 9.35 12.11 3.04
C GLN A 179 10.84 12.09 3.42
N GLU A 180 11.24 12.92 4.36
CA GLU A 180 12.64 13.13 4.76
C GLU A 180 13.26 11.91 5.46
N VAL A 181 12.46 10.95 5.93
CA VAL A 181 12.90 9.95 6.90
C VAL A 181 12.47 8.56 6.42
N GLY A 182 13.27 7.94 5.54
CA GLY A 182 13.03 6.61 4.93
C GLY A 182 12.59 5.50 5.90
N VAL A 183 12.17 4.33 5.38
CA VAL A 183 11.70 3.19 6.20
C VAL A 183 12.69 2.79 7.30
N ALA A 184 13.99 2.91 7.04
CA ALA A 184 15.06 2.61 7.99
C ALA A 184 15.06 3.48 9.26
N HIS A 185 14.38 4.63 9.24
CA HIS A 185 14.35 5.60 10.32
C HIS A 185 13.01 5.63 11.07
N ILE A 186 12.10 4.68 10.81
CA ILE A 186 10.86 4.56 11.55
C ILE A 186 11.19 4.26 13.01
N GLN A 187 10.85 5.21 13.90
CA GLN A 187 11.01 5.07 15.34
C GLN A 187 9.67 4.76 16.00
N PRO A 188 9.64 3.85 17.00
CA PRO A 188 8.44 3.60 17.76
C PRO A 188 8.17 4.73 18.75
N GLN A 189 6.89 4.91 19.08
CA GLN A 189 6.53 5.56 20.33
C GLN A 189 6.69 4.53 21.46
N VAL A 190 7.47 4.85 22.47
CA VAL A 190 7.75 3.93 23.59
C VAL A 190 7.19 4.48 24.89
N LYS A 191 6.54 3.62 25.66
CA LYS A 191 6.12 3.91 27.04
C LYS A 191 6.15 2.63 27.85
N ASP A 192 6.88 2.66 28.96
CA ASP A 192 7.15 1.48 29.79
C ASP A 192 7.71 0.32 28.93
N ASN A 193 7.10 -0.86 29.00
CA ASN A 193 7.40 -2.07 28.24
C ASN A 193 6.60 -2.19 26.93
N ILE A 194 6.07 -1.08 26.40
CA ILE A 194 5.23 -1.06 25.21
C ILE A 194 5.85 -0.16 24.15
N SER A 195 6.04 -0.70 22.95
CA SER A 195 6.51 0.03 21.77
C SER A 195 5.46 0.00 20.66
N ILE A 196 5.14 1.14 20.05
CA ILE A 196 4.17 1.26 18.96
C ILE A 196 4.85 1.84 17.73
N TYR A 197 4.98 1.03 16.68
CA TYR A 197 5.51 1.41 15.37
C TYR A 197 4.37 1.86 14.44
N GLY A 198 4.37 3.12 14.02
CA GLY A 198 3.57 3.58 12.89
C GLY A 198 4.27 3.22 11.58
N ILE A 199 3.68 2.31 10.79
CA ILE A 199 4.28 1.87 9.52
C ILE A 199 3.45 2.36 8.33
N PRO A 200 4.06 2.98 7.30
CA PRO A 200 3.34 3.59 6.17
C PRO A 200 2.92 2.54 5.12
N TYR A 201 2.04 1.61 5.52
CA TYR A 201 1.48 0.59 4.65
C TYR A 201 0.21 1.12 3.98
N SER A 202 0.36 1.70 2.79
CA SER A 202 -0.75 2.14 1.95
C SER A 202 -1.25 1.05 1.00
N GLU A 203 -2.58 0.93 0.90
CA GLU A 203 -3.32 0.15 -0.11
C GLU A 203 -3.89 1.02 -1.23
N HIS A 204 -3.63 2.33 -1.18
CA HIS A 204 -3.90 3.27 -2.28
C HIS A 204 -2.61 3.62 -3.02
N SER A 205 -2.77 4.09 -4.24
CA SER A 205 -1.67 4.57 -5.09
C SER A 205 -1.09 5.88 -4.58
N SER A 206 0.24 5.99 -4.57
CA SER A 206 0.96 7.26 -4.36
C SER A 206 0.79 8.18 -5.56
N TYR A 207 1.15 9.45 -5.41
CA TYR A 207 1.07 10.41 -6.51
C TYR A 207 1.84 9.95 -7.76
N LEU A 208 3.05 9.42 -7.57
CA LEU A 208 3.88 8.93 -8.68
C LEU A 208 3.35 7.62 -9.28
N GLU A 209 2.75 6.74 -8.49
CA GLU A 209 2.08 5.53 -9.00
C GLU A 209 0.85 5.92 -9.85
N LEU A 210 0.03 6.86 -9.38
CA LEU A 210 -1.11 7.41 -10.13
C LEU A 210 -0.66 8.07 -11.44
N LYS A 211 0.35 8.95 -11.37
CA LYS A 211 0.92 9.63 -12.53
C LYS A 211 1.39 8.62 -13.58
N ARG A 212 2.20 7.63 -13.18
CA ARG A 212 2.70 6.58 -14.08
C ARG A 212 1.57 5.80 -14.74
N PHE A 213 0.56 5.39 -13.96
CA PHE A 213 -0.59 4.67 -14.50
C PHE A 213 -1.35 5.50 -15.53
N VAL A 214 -1.66 6.76 -15.23
CA VAL A 214 -2.36 7.65 -16.17
C VAL A 214 -1.55 7.89 -17.44
N GLN A 215 -0.23 8.07 -17.31
CA GLN A 215 0.68 8.28 -18.45
C GLN A 215 0.83 7.04 -19.33
N TRP A 216 0.75 5.86 -18.74
CA TRP A 216 0.74 4.58 -19.44
C TRP A 216 -0.61 4.32 -20.13
N LEU A 217 -1.73 4.49 -19.41
CA LEU A 217 -3.07 4.19 -19.91
C LEU A 217 -3.56 5.21 -20.96
N ARG A 218 -3.10 6.46 -20.88
CA ARG A 218 -3.43 7.57 -21.80
C ARG A 218 -4.94 7.74 -22.06
N PRO A 219 -5.79 7.85 -21.02
CA PRO A 219 -7.23 8.01 -21.21
C PRO A 219 -7.56 9.37 -21.86
N LEU A 220 -8.66 9.43 -22.61
CA LEU A 220 -9.15 10.71 -23.17
C LEU A 220 -9.72 11.63 -22.08
N LYS A 221 -10.38 11.05 -21.08
CA LYS A 221 -11.02 11.77 -19.98
C LYS A 221 -10.72 11.08 -18.64
N ILE A 222 -10.45 11.87 -17.61
CA ILE A 222 -10.25 11.40 -16.24
C ILE A 222 -11.34 12.00 -15.37
N ILE A 223 -11.98 11.16 -14.56
CA ILE A 223 -13.02 11.54 -13.58
C ILE A 223 -12.51 11.14 -12.19
N PRO A 224 -12.21 12.11 -11.30
CA PRO A 224 -11.81 11.81 -9.94
C PRO A 224 -12.99 11.26 -9.14
N THR A 225 -12.76 10.25 -8.30
CA THR A 225 -13.82 9.66 -7.44
C THR A 225 -13.66 10.02 -5.97
N VAL A 226 -12.51 10.55 -5.54
CA VAL A 226 -12.20 10.92 -4.15
C VAL A 226 -11.74 12.38 -4.09
N ASN A 227 -11.90 13.05 -2.94
CA ASN A 227 -11.54 14.46 -2.75
C ASN A 227 -12.29 15.42 -3.71
N VAL A 228 -13.52 15.05 -4.10
CA VAL A 228 -14.34 15.82 -5.04
C VAL A 228 -15.27 16.82 -4.37
N GLY A 229 -15.25 16.96 -3.04
CA GLY A 229 -16.19 17.81 -2.30
C GLY A 229 -15.94 19.31 -2.46
N SER A 230 -14.71 19.74 -2.71
CA SER A 230 -14.33 21.16 -2.81
C SER A 230 -13.92 21.55 -4.23
N TRP A 231 -14.16 22.81 -4.60
CA TRP A 231 -13.70 23.33 -5.89
C TRP A 231 -12.18 23.39 -5.99
N SER A 232 -11.50 23.76 -4.91
CA SER A 232 -10.04 23.83 -4.85
C SER A 232 -9.37 22.47 -5.09
N SER A 233 -9.84 21.41 -4.42
CA SER A 233 -9.32 20.05 -4.63
C SER A 233 -9.59 19.56 -6.06
N ARG A 234 -10.79 19.80 -6.60
CA ARG A 234 -11.12 19.46 -8.00
C ARG A 234 -10.20 20.17 -9.00
N LYS A 235 -9.94 21.47 -8.79
CA LYS A 235 -9.02 22.25 -9.63
C LYS A 235 -7.59 21.74 -9.55
N ALA A 236 -7.08 21.48 -8.35
CA ALA A 236 -5.74 20.94 -8.14
C ALA A 236 -5.55 19.58 -8.84
N MET A 237 -6.51 18.66 -8.72
CA MET A 237 -6.47 17.38 -9.42
C MET A 237 -6.51 17.56 -10.95
N THR A 238 -7.36 18.46 -11.46
CA THR A 238 -7.46 18.74 -12.89
C THR A 238 -6.16 19.31 -13.46
N ASN A 239 -5.47 20.15 -12.69
CA ASN A 239 -4.14 20.65 -13.06
C ASN A 239 -3.13 19.49 -13.17
N CYS A 240 -3.06 18.62 -12.15
CA CYS A 240 -2.19 17.44 -12.18
C CYS A 240 -2.44 16.57 -13.42
N PHE A 241 -3.70 16.30 -13.75
CA PHE A 241 -4.06 15.50 -14.93
C PHE A 241 -3.59 16.13 -16.23
N SER A 242 -3.77 17.45 -16.35
CA SER A 242 -3.37 18.21 -17.53
C SER A 242 -1.85 18.20 -17.70
N GLU A 243 -1.10 18.38 -16.61
CA GLU A 243 0.36 18.29 -16.57
C GLU A 243 0.85 16.89 -16.99
N TRP A 244 0.30 15.83 -16.40
CA TRP A 244 0.69 14.45 -16.71
C TRP A 244 0.47 14.10 -18.18
N GLN A 245 -0.64 14.54 -18.77
CA GLN A 245 -0.95 14.34 -20.19
C GLN A 245 -0.06 15.18 -21.11
N ALA A 246 0.28 16.41 -20.72
CA ALA A 246 1.17 17.27 -21.49
C ALA A 246 2.59 16.71 -21.57
N GLU A 247 3.13 16.17 -20.45
CA GLU A 247 4.45 15.52 -20.42
C GLU A 247 4.55 14.35 -21.41
N VAL A 248 3.51 13.50 -21.49
CA VAL A 248 3.49 12.38 -22.43
C VAL A 248 3.47 12.86 -23.88
N LYS A 249 2.74 13.94 -24.17
CA LYS A 249 2.73 14.54 -25.51
C LYS A 249 4.12 15.08 -25.88
N ALA A 250 4.81 15.75 -24.95
CA ALA A 250 6.16 16.26 -25.18
C ALA A 250 7.18 15.14 -25.47
N LEU A 251 7.10 14.01 -24.75
CA LEU A 251 7.99 12.86 -24.96
C LEU A 251 7.80 12.17 -26.33
N ASN A 252 6.60 12.22 -26.91
CA ASN A 252 6.32 11.67 -28.23
C ASN A 252 6.76 12.61 -29.38
N VAL A 253 7.15 13.85 -29.07
CA VAL A 253 7.68 14.83 -30.02
C VAL A 253 9.20 14.94 -29.84
N GLY A 254 9.91 13.83 -30.03
CA GLY A 254 11.38 13.82 -30.12
C GLY A 254 11.87 14.56 -31.37
N PRO A 255 13.15 14.99 -31.42
CA PRO A 255 13.62 15.99 -32.38
C PRO A 255 13.42 15.50 -33.82
N ARG A 256 12.74 16.32 -34.63
CA ARG A 256 12.71 16.14 -36.09
C ARG A 256 14.15 16.11 -36.58
N SER A 257 14.57 15.00 -37.17
CA SER A 257 15.81 14.95 -37.94
C SER A 257 15.71 16.00 -39.06
N ASP A 258 16.47 17.08 -38.95
CA ASP A 258 16.64 18.04 -40.03
C ASP A 258 17.30 17.31 -41.21
N HIS A 259 16.46 16.84 -42.15
CA HIS A 259 16.94 16.56 -43.49
C HIS A 259 17.35 17.89 -44.13
N LYS A 260 18.65 18.21 -44.00
CA LYS A 260 19.31 19.16 -44.89
C LYS A 260 19.03 18.71 -46.33
N LYS A 261 18.18 19.46 -47.02
CA LYS A 261 18.05 19.39 -48.48
C LYS A 261 19.43 19.65 -49.07
N GLY A 262 20.06 18.59 -49.60
CA GLY A 262 21.23 18.72 -50.45
C GLY A 262 20.85 19.56 -51.67
N SER A 263 21.53 20.70 -51.80
CA SER A 263 21.50 21.56 -52.98
C SER A 263 21.97 20.75 -54.19
N CYS A 264 21.08 20.52 -55.14
CA CYS A 264 21.42 20.05 -56.48
C CYS A 264 21.73 21.28 -57.34
N THR A 265 23.01 21.61 -57.52
CA THR A 265 23.45 22.55 -58.56
C THR A 265 23.80 21.77 -59.82
N ARG A 266 23.25 22.24 -60.94
CA ARG A 266 23.53 21.78 -62.31
C ARG A 266 24.97 22.06 -62.72
#